data_AF-A0A8S7YD48-F1
#
_entry.id   AF-A0A8S7YD48-F1
#
_cell.length_a   1.000
_cell.length_b   1.000
_cell.length_c   1.000
_cell.angle_alpha   90.00
_cell.angle_beta   90.00
_cell.angle_gamma   90.00
#
_symmetry.space_group_name_H-M   'P 1'
#
loop_
_entity.id
_entity.type
_entity.pdbx_description
1 polymer ?
#
loop_
_entity_poly.entity_id
_entity_poly.type
_entity_poly.pdbx_seq_one_letter_code
_entity_poly.pdbx_strand_id
1 'polypeptide(L)' 'MPLINRIVMPPMTRSRAGEVATDIMAAYYAQRASAGLFISEGTQISRSAAHYFPRPADLLR' A
#
# COMPACT_ATOMS: atom_id res chain seq x y z
N MET A 1 8.40 -12.43 -16.22
CA MET A 1 7.07 -12.62 -16.84
C MET A 1 6.82 -11.49 -17.82
N PRO A 2 6.27 -11.74 -19.02
CA PRO A 2 5.87 -10.70 -19.97
C PRO A 2 4.64 -9.93 -19.44
N LEU A 3 4.58 -8.62 -19.68
CA LEU A 3 3.43 -7.77 -19.30
C LEU A 3 2.42 -7.72 -20.45
N ILE A 4 1.13 -7.67 -20.11
CA ILE A 4 0.04 -7.58 -21.10
C ILE A 4 -0.01 -6.24 -21.84
N ASN A 5 0.54 -5.18 -21.24
CA ASN A 5 0.68 -3.84 -21.83
C ASN A 5 1.74 -3.02 -21.06
N ARG A 6 2.01 -1.79 -21.53
CA ARG A 6 2.98 -0.86 -20.93
C ARG A 6 2.35 0.16 -19.99
N ILE A 7 1.09 -0.03 -19.58
CA ILE A 7 0.40 0.85 -18.65
C ILE A 7 0.65 0.31 -17.24
N VAL A 8 1.31 1.12 -16.41
CA VAL A 8 1.65 0.77 -15.03
C VAL A 8 0.76 1.57 -14.09
N MET A 9 0.20 0.90 -13.09
CA MET A 9 -0.45 1.59 -11.96
C MET A 9 0.65 2.06 -11.00
N PRO A 10 0.79 3.38 -10.77
CA PRO A 10 1.81 3.91 -9.86
C PRO A 10 1.49 3.58 -8.39
N PRO A 11 2.49 3.64 -7.49
CA PRO A 11 2.24 3.49 -6.06
C PRO A 11 1.38 4.66 -5.56
N MET A 12 0.28 4.34 -4.87
CA MET A 12 -0.65 5.34 -4.33
C MET A 12 -1.10 4.92 -2.93
N THR A 13 -0.62 5.60 -1.89
CA THR A 13 -1.07 5.38 -0.50
C THR A 13 -2.55 5.70 -0.34
N ARG A 14 -3.33 4.77 0.24
CA ARG A 14 -4.79 4.92 0.36
C ARG A 14 -5.30 5.05 1.79
N SER A 15 -4.49 4.72 2.80
CA SER A 15 -4.86 4.77 4.22
C SER A 15 -6.15 4.00 4.55
N ARG A 16 -6.31 2.80 3.96
CA ARG A 16 -7.50 1.93 4.14
C ARG A 16 -7.25 0.72 5.04
N ALA A 17 -5.99 0.42 5.34
CA ALA A 17 -5.60 -0.65 6.25
C ALA A 17 -5.43 -0.10 7.67
N GLY A 18 -5.72 -0.93 8.67
CA GLY A 18 -5.15 -0.80 10.00
C GLY A 18 -3.73 -1.38 9.98
N GLU A 19 -3.56 -2.60 10.49
CA GLU A 19 -2.30 -3.36 10.36
C GLU A 19 -2.30 -4.35 9.19
N VAL A 20 -3.48 -4.85 8.79
CA VAL A 20 -3.64 -5.94 7.81
C VAL A 20 -4.52 -5.47 6.64
N ALA A 21 -4.23 -5.97 5.44
CA ALA A 21 -5.03 -5.70 4.26
C ALA A 21 -6.46 -6.24 4.41
N THR A 22 -7.44 -5.53 3.83
CA THR A 22 -8.87 -5.84 3.96
C THR A 22 -9.49 -6.23 2.60
N ASP A 23 -10.68 -6.83 2.61
CA ASP A 23 -11.39 -7.23 1.39
C ASP A 23 -11.68 -6.06 0.44
N ILE A 24 -11.88 -4.86 0.98
CA ILE A 24 -12.09 -3.64 0.19
C ILE A 24 -10.82 -3.30 -0.62
N MET A 25 -9.62 -3.56 -0.07
CA MET A 25 -8.36 -3.37 -0.78
C MET A 25 -8.19 -4.41 -1.91
N ALA A 26 -8.59 -5.66 -1.66
CA ALA A 26 -8.58 -6.70 -2.69
C ALA A 26 -9.52 -6.34 -3.86
N ALA A 27 -10.75 -5.94 -3.56
CA ALA A 27 -11.70 -5.46 -4.56
C ALA A 27 -11.17 -4.25 -5.35
N TYR A 28 -10.48 -3.33 -4.67
CA TYR A 28 -9.86 -2.16 -5.30
C TYR A 28 -8.78 -2.51 -6.34
N TYR A 29 -7.92 -3.49 -6.04
CA TYR A 29 -6.91 -3.96 -7.00
C TYR A 29 -7.52 -4.79 -8.12
N ALA A 30 -8.51 -5.64 -7.82
CA ALA A 30 -9.22 -6.45 -8.82
C ALA A 30 -9.87 -5.57 -9.91
N GLN A 31 -10.48 -4.45 -9.54
CA GLN A 31 -11.06 -3.49 -10.49
C GLN A 31 -10.06 -2.91 -11.50
N ARG A 32 -8.75 -3.00 -11.22
CA ARG A 32 -7.69 -2.39 -12.04
C ARG A 32 -6.85 -3.41 -12.78
N ALA A 33 -7.21 -4.70 -12.73
CA ALA A 33 -6.40 -5.83 -13.21
C ALA A 33 -6.05 -5.79 -14.72
N SER A 34 -6.58 -4.81 -15.45
CA SER A 34 -6.21 -4.53 -16.84
C SER A 34 -4.84 -3.84 -17.01
N ALA A 35 -4.22 -3.31 -15.95
CA ALA A 35 -2.86 -2.76 -16.07
C ALA A 35 -1.82 -3.86 -16.27
N GLY A 36 -0.75 -3.56 -17.01
CA GLY A 36 0.34 -4.50 -17.23
C GLY A 36 1.12 -4.82 -15.97
N LEU A 37 1.31 -3.84 -15.09
CA LEU A 37 2.00 -3.98 -13.81
C LEU A 37 1.35 -3.08 -12.75
N PHE A 38 1.28 -3.60 -11.52
CA PHE A 38 0.94 -2.82 -10.34
C PHE A 38 2.17 -2.59 -9.48
N ILE A 39 2.31 -1.35 -9.02
CA ILE A 39 3.13 -1.06 -7.86
C ILE A 39 2.14 -0.78 -6.73
N SER A 40 2.22 -1.58 -5.66
CA SER A 40 1.30 -1.46 -4.53
C SER A 40 1.48 -0.13 -3.80
N GLU A 41 0.60 0.14 -2.85
CA GLU A 41 0.80 1.24 -1.91
C GLU A 41 2.04 1.03 -1.04
N GLY A 42 2.54 2.12 -0.44
CA GLY A 42 3.64 2.08 0.50
C GLY A 42 3.30 1.18 1.69
N THR A 43 3.98 0.03 1.78
CA THR A 43 3.72 -1.00 2.78
C THR A 43 4.82 -0.97 3.82
N GLN A 44 4.45 -0.91 5.09
CA GLN A 44 5.39 -0.77 6.19
C GLN A 44 6.19 -2.06 6.41
N ILE A 45 7.51 -1.94 6.49
CA ILE A 45 8.41 -3.09 6.73
C ILE A 45 8.53 -3.48 8.21
N SER A 46 8.18 -2.56 9.11
CA SER A 46 8.22 -2.72 10.56
C SER A 46 7.22 -1.78 11.23
N ARG A 47 6.87 -2.05 12.49
CA ARG A 47 6.04 -1.13 13.29
C ARG A 47 6.67 0.26 13.42
N SER A 48 8.00 0.33 13.56
CA SER A 48 8.73 1.60 13.67
C SER A 48 8.75 2.43 12.37
N ALA A 49 8.50 1.83 11.22
CA ALA A 49 8.39 2.53 9.94
C ALA A 49 7.01 3.18 9.74
N ALA A 50 5.99 2.73 10.48
CA ALA A 50 4.63 3.20 10.31
C ALA A 50 4.47 4.68 10.71
N HIS A 51 3.81 5.44 9.85
CA HIS A 51 3.62 6.90 10.00
C HIS A 51 2.87 7.31 11.28
N TYR A 52 2.13 6.40 11.91
CA TYR A 52 1.36 6.65 13.13
C TYR A 52 1.93 5.93 14.36
N PHE A 53 3.09 5.28 14.24
CA PHE A 53 3.72 4.67 15.40
C PHE A 53 4.40 5.77 16.23
N PRO A 54 4.08 5.92 17.53
CA PRO A 54 4.72 6.92 18.36
C PRO A 54 6.22 6.64 18.40
N ARG A 55 7.03 7.60 17.96
CA ARG A 55 8.47 7.49 18.10
C ARG A 55 8.81 7.76 19.57
N PRO A 56 9.94 7.23 20.08
CA PRO A 56 10.36 7.51 21.45
C PRO A 56 10.41 9.01 21.79
N ALA A 57 10.73 9.88 20.83
CA ALA A 57 10.72 11.33 21.00
C ALA A 57 9.30 11.96 21.07
N ASP A 58 8.28 11.28 20.56
CA ASP A 58 6.88 11.75 20.59
C ASP A 58 6.20 11.42 21.94
N LEU A 59 6.84 10.61 22.80
CA LEU A 59 6.37 10.26 24.16
C LEU A 59 6.88 11.21 25.27
N LEU A 60 7.72 12.18 24.92
CA LEU A 60 8.34 13.15 25.85
C LEU A 60 7.72 14.55 25.74
N ARG A 61 6.59 14.70 25.03
CA ARG A 61 5.83 15.95 24.89
C ARG A 61 4.49 15.87 25.58
#